data_AF-A0A2P2JNI9-F1
#
_entry.id   AF-A0A2P2JNI9-F1
#
_cell.length_a   1.000
_cell.length_b   1.000
_cell.length_c   1.000
_cell.angle_alpha   90.00
_cell.angle_beta   90.00
_cell.angle_gamma   90.00
#
_symmetry.space_group_name_H-M   'P 1'
#
loop_
_entity.id
_entity.type
_entity.pdbx_description
1 polymer ?
#
loop_
_entity_poly.entity_id
_entity_poly.type
_entity_poly.pdbx_seq_one_letter_code
_entity_poly.pdbx_strand_id
1 'polypeptide(L)'
;MSSVQMKKNYRCVPSLQQFYSGGPFAVSSDGSFMACACGDAVKIVDLGNASIRATIEGDTEAVTALALSPNDKLLFSAGHSRQIRVWDLSTIKCVRSWKVNFFFFLKFL
;
A
#
# COMPACT_ATOMS: atom_id res chain seq x y z
N MET A 1 7.02 -33.34 26.35
CA MET A 1 7.28 -32.00 25.80
C MET A 1 8.19 -32.15 24.59
N SER A 2 7.64 -32.17 23.37
CA SER A 2 8.41 -32.30 22.14
C SER A 2 9.05 -30.96 21.76
N SER A 3 10.37 -30.92 21.66
CA SER A 3 11.14 -29.74 21.26
C SER A 3 10.90 -29.39 19.80
N VAL A 4 10.48 -28.16 19.52
CA VAL A 4 10.32 -27.65 18.15
C VAL A 4 11.70 -27.56 17.48
N GLN A 5 11.93 -28.33 16.41
CA GLN A 5 13.15 -28.20 15.61
C GLN A 5 13.06 -26.99 14.68
N MET A 6 13.94 -26.02 14.87
CA MET A 6 14.08 -24.85 14.00
C MET A 6 14.76 -25.24 12.68
N LYS A 7 14.19 -24.80 11.56
CA LYS A 7 14.69 -25.09 10.21
C LYS A 7 16.03 -24.39 10.00
N LYS A 8 17.11 -25.15 9.73
CA LYS A 8 18.48 -24.62 9.60
C LYS A 8 18.87 -24.20 8.18
N ASN A 9 18.02 -24.51 7.20
CA ASN A 9 18.31 -24.29 5.78
C ASN A 9 17.27 -23.36 5.18
N TYR A 10 17.72 -22.15 4.85
CA TYR A 10 16.95 -21.17 4.10
C TYR A 10 17.55 -21.11 2.69
N ARG A 11 16.69 -21.25 1.66
CA ARG A 11 17.09 -21.11 0.26
C ARG A 11 16.54 -19.78 -0.24
N CYS A 12 17.39 -18.98 -0.89
CA CYS A 12 16.92 -17.79 -1.58
C CYS A 12 15.91 -18.19 -2.66
N VAL A 13 14.67 -17.77 -2.45
CA VAL A 13 13.58 -17.70 -3.44
C VAL A 13 13.74 -16.40 -4.24
N PRO A 14 12.99 -16.22 -5.35
CA PRO A 14 13.14 -15.06 -6.21
C PRO A 14 13.21 -13.75 -5.42
N SER A 15 14.30 -13.01 -5.65
CA SER A 15 14.48 -11.67 -5.11
C SER A 15 13.44 -10.77 -5.76
N LEU A 16 12.52 -10.26 -4.96
CA LEU A 16 11.63 -9.20 -5.39
C LEU A 16 12.48 -8.00 -5.78
N GLN A 17 12.19 -7.34 -6.91
CA GLN A 17 12.87 -6.08 -7.14
C GLN A 17 12.52 -5.13 -6.00
N GLN A 18 13.44 -4.26 -5.64
CA GLN A 18 13.23 -3.32 -4.56
C GLN A 18 12.22 -2.26 -5.01
N PHE A 19 10.93 -2.55 -4.86
CA PHE A 19 9.84 -1.65 -5.26
C PHE A 19 9.45 -0.67 -4.15
N TYR A 20 9.91 -0.93 -2.92
CA TYR A 20 9.56 -0.20 -1.72
C TYR A 20 10.76 0.58 -1.21
N SER A 21 10.61 1.90 -1.15
CA SER A 21 11.67 2.83 -0.73
C SER A 21 11.67 3.13 0.77
N GLY A 22 10.82 2.46 1.58
CA GLY A 22 10.71 2.71 3.02
C GLY A 22 9.59 3.67 3.44
N GLY A 23 8.58 3.90 2.60
CA GLY A 23 7.45 4.81 2.84
C GLY A 23 6.21 4.17 3.50
N PRO A 24 5.04 4.83 3.50
CA PRO A 24 3.81 4.20 4.00
C PRO A 24 3.41 3.00 3.12
N PHE A 25 2.87 1.96 3.76
CA PHE A 25 2.27 0.80 3.10
C PHE A 25 1.01 0.37 3.83
N ALA A 26 0.10 -0.29 3.12
CA ALA A 26 -1.11 -0.88 3.67
C ALA A 26 -1.30 -2.27 3.07
N VAL A 27 -1.59 -3.26 3.92
CA VAL A 27 -1.80 -4.66 3.51
C VAL A 27 -3.29 -4.96 3.52
N SER A 28 -3.75 -5.68 2.50
CA SER A 28 -5.12 -6.17 2.41
C SER A 28 -5.48 -7.04 3.61
N SER A 29 -6.74 -7.01 4.03
CA SER A 29 -7.21 -7.77 5.20
C SER A 29 -7.07 -9.28 5.02
N ASP A 30 -7.15 -9.74 3.76
CA ASP A 30 -6.93 -11.13 3.35
C ASP A 30 -5.46 -11.50 3.12
N GLY A 31 -4.55 -10.52 3.12
CA GLY A 31 -3.12 -10.71 2.82
C GLY A 31 -2.82 -11.05 1.35
N SER A 32 -3.78 -10.92 0.43
CA SER A 32 -3.58 -11.24 -0.99
C SER A 32 -2.74 -10.20 -1.71
N PHE A 33 -2.85 -8.92 -1.31
CA PHE A 33 -2.12 -7.83 -1.92
C PHE A 33 -1.73 -6.75 -0.91
N MET A 34 -0.83 -5.87 -1.32
CA MET A 34 -0.37 -4.72 -0.56
C MET A 34 -0.32 -3.48 -1.45
N ALA A 35 -0.67 -2.33 -0.89
CA ALA A 35 -0.45 -1.02 -1.48
C ALA A 35 0.78 -0.38 -0.84
N CYS A 36 1.71 0.14 -1.63
CA CYS A 36 2.90 0.82 -1.13
C CYS A 36 3.15 2.13 -1.88
N ALA A 37 3.54 3.16 -1.15
CA ALA A 37 3.99 4.41 -1.76
C ALA A 37 5.42 4.25 -2.31
N CYS A 38 5.63 4.74 -3.53
CA CYS A 38 6.90 4.73 -4.24
C CYS A 38 7.11 6.12 -4.86
N GLY A 39 7.57 7.07 -4.05
CA GLY A 39 7.68 8.48 -4.44
C GLY A 39 6.31 9.17 -4.46
N ASP A 40 5.92 9.65 -5.63
CA ASP A 40 4.62 10.26 -5.95
C ASP A 40 3.57 9.23 -6.40
N ALA A 41 4.00 8.03 -6.78
CA ALA A 41 3.12 6.94 -7.18
C ALA A 41 2.79 5.99 -6.02
N VAL A 42 1.63 5.34 -6.11
CA VAL A 42 1.24 4.23 -5.24
C VAL A 42 1.15 2.97 -6.06
N LYS A 43 1.90 1.94 -5.67
CA LYS A 43 1.92 0.63 -6.35
C LYS A 43 1.07 -0.36 -5.59
N ILE A 44 0.28 -1.13 -6.33
CA ILE A 44 -0.48 -2.27 -5.82
C ILE A 44 0.27 -3.53 -6.22
N VAL A 45 0.72 -4.28 -5.24
CA VAL A 45 1.56 -5.46 -5.40
C VAL A 45 0.79 -6.69 -4.91
N ASP A 46 0.67 -7.70 -5.76
CA ASP A 46 0.15 -9.01 -5.38
C ASP A 46 1.21 -9.72 -4.54
N LEU A 47 0.87 -10.20 -3.33
CA LEU A 47 1.85 -10.81 -2.42
C LEU A 47 2.16 -12.27 -2.75
N GLY A 48 1.31 -12.96 -3.50
CA GLY A 48 1.51 -14.37 -3.86
C GLY A 48 2.61 -14.57 -4.89
N ASN A 49 2.76 -13.61 -5.81
CA ASN A 49 3.78 -13.62 -6.86
C ASN A 49 4.70 -12.39 -6.83
N ALA A 50 4.42 -11.42 -5.96
CA ALA A 50 5.13 -10.15 -5.85
C ALA A 50 5.25 -9.37 -7.17
N SER A 51 4.23 -9.49 -8.02
CA SER A 51 4.09 -8.70 -9.23
C SER A 51 3.35 -7.40 -8.94
N ILE A 52 3.69 -6.36 -9.69
CA ILE A 52 2.97 -5.08 -9.65
C ILE A 52 1.70 -5.27 -10.48
N ARG A 53 0.56 -5.31 -9.80
CA ARG A 53 -0.77 -5.44 -10.42
C ARG A 53 -1.21 -4.12 -11.04
N ALA A 54 -0.90 -3.00 -10.37
CA ALA A 54 -1.29 -1.67 -10.79
C ALA A 54 -0.36 -0.59 -10.23
N THR A 55 -0.27 0.52 -10.96
CA THR A 55 0.38 1.75 -10.49
C THR A 55 -0.64 2.87 -10.57
N ILE A 56 -0.87 3.51 -9.43
CA ILE A 56 -1.69 4.70 -9.30
C ILE A 56 -0.72 5.88 -9.29
N GLU A 57 -0.72 6.68 -10.35
CA GLU A 57 0.05 7.92 -10.36
C GLU A 57 -0.68 8.98 -9.54
N GLY A 58 -0.01 9.47 -8.49
CA GLY A 58 -0.50 10.50 -7.59
C GLY A 58 -0.19 11.90 -8.09
N ASP A 59 -0.57 12.90 -7.28
CA ASP A 59 -0.05 14.25 -7.49
C ASP A 59 1.44 14.26 -7.18
N THR A 60 2.16 15.16 -7.84
CA THR A 60 3.60 15.44 -7.84
C THR A 60 4.33 15.51 -6.48
N GLU A 61 3.64 15.27 -5.37
CA GLU A 61 4.20 15.29 -4.02
C GLU A 61 4.13 13.92 -3.33
N ALA A 62 5.10 13.64 -2.47
CA ALA A 62 5.24 12.36 -1.80
C ALA A 62 4.02 11.99 -0.93
N VAL A 63 3.60 10.73 -1.05
CA VAL A 63 2.53 10.15 -0.23
C VAL A 63 3.10 9.82 1.16
N THR A 64 2.53 10.45 2.19
CA THR A 64 2.96 10.29 3.58
C THR A 64 2.11 9.31 4.36
N ALA A 65 0.89 9.02 3.88
CA ALA A 65 -0.01 8.06 4.52
C ALA A 65 -0.87 7.30 3.51
N LEU A 66 -1.07 6.01 3.78
CA LEU A 66 -1.92 5.10 3.04
C LEU A 66 -2.77 4.29 4.02
N ALA A 67 -4.04 4.06 3.67
CA ALA A 67 -4.85 3.04 4.33
C ALA A 67 -5.82 2.38 3.36
N LEU A 68 -6.08 1.12 3.60
CA LEU A 68 -7.10 0.35 2.90
C LEU A 68 -8.41 0.40 3.70
N SER A 69 -9.52 0.34 2.99
CA SER A 69 -10.80 0.07 3.62
C SER A 69 -10.83 -1.38 4.15
N PRO A 70 -11.60 -1.68 5.20
CA PRO A 70 -11.73 -3.05 5.72
C PRO A 70 -12.29 -4.08 4.72
N ASN A 71 -12.87 -3.62 3.61
CA ASN A 71 -13.37 -4.46 2.54
C ASN A 71 -12.40 -4.56 1.35
N ASP A 72 -11.20 -3.98 1.45
CA ASP A 72 -10.11 -4.00 0.47
C ASP A 72 -10.50 -3.47 -0.93
N LYS A 73 -11.58 -2.67 -1.03
CA LYS A 73 -12.05 -2.07 -2.28
C LYS A 73 -11.57 -0.64 -2.49
N LEU A 74 -11.35 0.10 -1.41
CA LEU A 74 -10.96 1.50 -1.45
C LEU A 74 -9.58 1.66 -0.83
N LEU A 75 -8.79 2.52 -1.46
CA LEU A 75 -7.51 2.95 -0.94
C LEU A 75 -7.56 4.45 -0.69
N PHE A 76 -7.18 4.85 0.51
CA PHE A 76 -7.03 6.23 0.93
C PHE A 76 -5.57 6.61 0.86
N SER A 77 -5.26 7.72 0.18
CA SER A 77 -3.92 8.27 0.12
C SER A 77 -3.92 9.73 0.57
N ALA A 78 -2.93 10.09 1.40
CA ALA A 78 -2.69 11.47 1.81
C ALA A 78 -1.19 11.78 1.74
N GLY A 79 -0.86 13.01 1.35
CA GLY A 79 0.51 13.49 1.19
C GLY A 79 0.67 14.96 1.52
N HIS A 80 1.83 15.52 1.18
CA HIS A 80 2.14 16.94 1.40
C HIS A 80 1.25 17.90 0.60
N SER A 81 0.59 17.40 -0.45
CA SER A 81 -0.30 18.18 -1.31
C SER A 81 -1.57 18.67 -0.59
N ARG A 82 -1.75 18.29 0.69
CA ARG A 82 -2.91 18.60 1.53
C ARG A 82 -4.22 18.12 0.90
N GLN A 83 -4.13 17.09 0.06
CA GLN A 83 -5.26 16.42 -0.55
C GLN A 83 -5.36 14.98 -0.02
N ILE A 84 -6.56 14.58 0.39
CA ILE A 84 -6.90 13.18 0.60
C ILE A 84 -7.58 12.70 -0.69
N ARG A 85 -7.13 11.58 -1.22
CA ARG A 85 -7.73 10.92 -2.38
C ARG A 85 -8.23 9.54 -2.00
N VAL A 86 -9.35 9.18 -2.61
CA VAL A 86 -9.94 7.85 -2.52
C VAL A 86 -9.89 7.23 -3.89
N TRP A 87 -9.22 6.09 -3.94
CA TRP A 87 -9.03 5.28 -5.12
C TRP A 87 -9.89 4.04 -5.01
N ASP A 88 -10.62 3.74 -6.07
CA ASP A 88 -11.25 2.44 -6.23
C ASP A 88 -10.22 1.48 -6.82
N LEU A 89 -9.91 0.41 -6.09
CA LEU A 89 -8.90 -0.58 -6.47
C LEU A 89 -9.36 -1.51 -7.61
N SER A 90 -10.67 -1.61 -7.85
CA SER A 90 -11.20 -2.41 -8.96
C SER A 90 -11.02 -1.72 -10.31
N THR A 91 -11.16 -0.39 -10.33
CA THR A 91 -11.07 0.43 -11.54
C THR A 91 -9.75 1.21 -11.64
N ILE A 92 -8.98 1.28 -10.54
CA ILE A 92 -7.75 2.06 -10.38
C ILE A 92 -7.99 3.53 -10.75
N LYS A 93 -9.13 4.07 -10.30
CA LYS A 93 -9.54 5.46 -10.57
C LYS A 93 -9.79 6.21 -9.28
N CYS A 94 -9.46 7.50 -9.32
CA CYS A 94 -9.79 8.43 -8.24
C CYS A 94 -11.30 8.65 -8.24
N VAL A 95 -11.98 8.21 -7.18
CA VAL A 95 -13.42 8.39 -7.01
C VAL A 95 -13.70 9.75 -6.38
N ARG A 96 -12.88 10.15 -5.40
CA ARG A 96 -13.04 11.41 -4.66
C ARG A 96 -11.70 12.00 -4.28
N SER A 97 -11.66 13.33 -4.21
CA SER A 97 -10.56 14.08 -3.63
C SER A 97 -11.10 15.18 -2.73
N TRP A 98 -10.43 15.42 -1.60
CA TRP A 98 -10.74 16.51 -0.68
C TRP A 98 -9.48 17.25 -0.33
N LYS A 99 -9.54 18.58 -0.37
CA LYS A 99 -8.46 19.43 0.14
C LYS A 99 -8.71 19.67 1.62
N VAL A 100 -7.74 19.32 2.46
CA VAL A 100 -7.85 19.42 3.91
C VAL A 100 -6.87 20.45 4.40
N ASN A 101 -7.37 21.43 5.16
CA ASN A 101 -6.53 22.48 5.73
C ASN A 101 -5.82 22.06 7.03
N PHE A 102 -6.14 20.88 7.58
CA PHE A 102 -5.52 20.32 8.78
C PHE A 102 -5.26 18.81 8.64
N PHE A 103 -4.07 18.39 9.05
CA PHE A 103 -3.54 17.03 8.84
C PHE A 103 -3.65 16.20 10.12
N PHE A 104 -4.74 15.47 10.31
CA PHE A 104 -4.80 14.34 11.25
C PHE A 104 -6.05 13.49 11.01
N PHE A 105 -6.04 12.59 10.03
CA PHE A 105 -7.11 11.61 9.91
C PHE A 105 -6.59 10.40 9.14
N LEU A 106 -6.07 9.40 9.85
CA LEU A 106 -5.89 8.04 9.32
C LEU A 106 -5.70 6.98 10.42
N LYS A 107 -6.09 7.26 11.67
CA LYS A 107 -5.94 6.29 12.78
C LYS A 107 -7.21 5.48 13.11
N PHE A 108 -8.32 5.67 12.40
CA PHE A 108 -9.61 5.06 12.77
C PHE A 108 -10.52 4.73 11.58
N LEU A 109 -10.00 4.03 10.56
CA LEU A 109 -10.84 3.34 9.57
C LEU A 109 -10.35 1.92 9.39
#